data_AF-A0A8B6Y5D6-F1
#
_entry.id   AF-A0A8B6Y5D6-F1
#
_cell.length_a   1.000
_cell.length_b   1.000
_cell.length_c   1.000
_cell.angle_alpha   90.00
_cell.angle_beta   90.00
_cell.angle_gamma   90.00
#
_symmetry.space_group_name_H-M   'P 1'
#
loop_
_entity.id
_entity.type
_entity.pdbx_description
1 polymer ?
#
loop_
_entity_poly.entity_id
_entity_poly.type
_entity_poly.pdbx_seq_one_letter_code
_entity_poly.pdbx_strand_id
1 'polypeptide(L)'
;KRHRADDQTNNRIVKVIRNNHLIDVQWTEILVGDIVKVVNGSFFPADLILLTSSEPMGMCYIETANLDGETNLKIKTALPITSESTTVEQASELFV
;
A
#
# COMPACT_ATOMS: atom_id res chain seq x y z
N LYS A 1 -3.11 27.41 7.81
CA LYS A 1 -3.15 26.76 6.48
C LYS A 1 -2.35 25.46 6.44
N ARG A 2 -1.11 25.41 6.94
CA ARG A 2 -0.30 24.16 7.05
C ARG A 2 -0.96 23.09 7.94
N HIS A 3 -1.32 23.44 9.18
CA HIS A 3 -2.02 22.52 10.09
C HIS A 3 -3.23 21.82 9.46
N ARG A 4 -4.11 22.57 8.77
CA ARG A 4 -5.29 21.98 8.10
C ARG A 4 -4.92 20.98 6.98
N ALA A 5 -3.82 21.21 6.26
CA ALA A 5 -3.36 20.31 5.21
C ALA A 5 -2.71 19.04 5.80
N ASP A 6 -1.96 19.20 6.90
CA ASP A 6 -1.38 18.09 7.65
C ASP A 6 -2.49 17.24 8.25
N ASP A 7 -3.48 17.86 8.90
CA ASP A 7 -4.67 17.19 9.44
C ASP A 7 -5.42 16.42 8.35
N GLN A 8 -5.58 17.01 7.17
CA GLN A 8 -6.23 16.33 6.03
C GLN A 8 -5.46 15.10 5.56
N THR A 9 -4.13 15.15 5.56
CA THR A 9 -3.28 14.01 5.18
C THR A 9 -3.34 12.92 6.25
N ASN A 10 -3.24 13.31 7.52
CA ASN A 10 -3.25 12.41 8.66
C ASN A 10 -4.57 11.65 8.84
N ASN A 11 -5.70 12.29 8.50
CA ASN A 11 -7.03 11.68 8.57
C ASN A 11 -7.43 10.89 7.31
N ARG A 12 -6.51 10.70 6.34
CA ARG A 12 -6.79 9.83 5.19
C ARG A 12 -6.96 8.40 5.67
N ILE A 13 -7.83 7.66 4.99
CA ILE A 13 -8.11 6.26 5.29
C ILE A 13 -7.32 5.36 4.34
N VAL A 14 -6.80 4.26 4.87
CA VAL A 14 -6.27 3.16 4.09
C VAL A 14 -6.76 1.84 4.68
N LYS A 15 -6.72 0.78 3.86
CA LYS A 15 -7.04 -0.57 4.30
C LYS A 15 -5.79 -1.28 4.80
N VAL A 16 -5.89 -1.90 5.97
CA VAL A 16 -4.84 -2.77 6.53
C VAL A 16 -5.42 -4.14 6.83
N ILE A 17 -4.58 -5.17 6.74
CA ILE A 17 -4.93 -6.52 7.15
C ILE A 17 -4.46 -6.72 8.58
N ARG A 18 -5.41 -6.95 9.50
CA ARG A 18 -5.13 -7.26 10.91
C ARG A 18 -6.04 -8.39 11.36
N ASN A 19 -5.48 -9.38 12.07
CA ASN A 19 -6.21 -10.56 12.53
C ASN A 19 -7.01 -11.25 11.41
N ASN A 20 -6.42 -11.39 10.21
CA ASN A 20 -7.07 -11.99 9.05
C ASN A 20 -8.30 -11.22 8.51
N HIS A 21 -8.45 -9.95 8.90
CA HIS A 21 -9.53 -9.08 8.45
C HIS A 21 -8.98 -7.81 7.80
N LEU A 22 -9.61 -7.42 6.70
CA LEU A 22 -9.34 -6.14 6.05
C LEU A 22 -10.16 -5.06 6.74
N ILE A 23 -9.48 -4.09 7.36
CA ILE A 23 -10.12 -3.00 8.09
C ILE A 23 -9.64 -1.63 7.59
N ASP A 24 -10.51 -0.64 7.67
CA ASP A 24 -10.18 0.75 7.37
C ASP A 24 -9.57 1.41 8.61
N VAL A 25 -8.43 2.08 8.44
CA VAL A 25 -7.72 2.81 9.51
C VAL A 25 -7.25 4.17 8.99
N GLN A 26 -7.05 5.13 9.89
CA GLN A 26 -6.40 6.40 9.54
C GLN A 26 -4.90 6.19 9.25
N TRP A 27 -4.32 7.06 8.44
CA TRP A 27 -2.88 7.03 8.14
C TRP A 27 -2.02 7.13 9.40
N THR A 28 -2.49 7.86 10.43
CA THR A 28 -1.85 7.98 11.75
C THR A 28 -1.88 6.69 12.58
N GLU A 29 -2.72 5.72 12.23
CA GLU A 29 -2.90 4.46 12.97
C GLU A 29 -2.10 3.29 12.37
N ILE A 30 -1.36 3.52 11.28
CA ILE A 30 -0.52 2.51 10.62
C ILE A 30 0.74 2.29 11.45
N LEU A 31 1.11 1.03 11.65
CA LEU A 31 2.29 0.60 12.39
C LEU A 31 3.26 -0.15 11.48
N VAL A 32 4.54 -0.16 11.86
CA VAL A 32 5.55 -0.99 11.19
C VAL A 32 5.14 -2.47 11.30
N GLY A 33 5.10 -3.15 10.15
CA GLY A 33 4.64 -4.54 10.05
C GLY A 33 3.18 -4.70 9.60
N ASP A 34 2.40 -3.62 9.52
CA ASP A 34 1.07 -3.70 8.92
C ASP A 34 1.16 -4.06 7.42
N ILE A 35 0.32 -5.00 6.99
CA ILE A 35 0.09 -5.27 5.57
C ILE A 35 -0.98 -4.30 5.08
N VAL A 36 -0.57 -3.36 4.22
CA VAL A 36 -1.44 -2.31 3.69
C VAL A 36 -1.95 -2.69 2.30
N LYS A 37 -3.27 -2.61 2.10
CA LYS A 37 -3.89 -2.74 0.77
C LYS A 37 -4.07 -1.36 0.14
N VAL A 38 -3.22 -1.04 -0.82
CA VAL A 38 -3.32 0.18 -1.64
C VAL A 38 -4.12 -0.12 -2.90
N VAL A 39 -5.09 0.74 -3.22
CA VAL A 39 -5.90 0.62 -4.45
C VAL A 39 -5.46 1.64 -5.49
N ASN A 40 -5.70 1.35 -6.77
CA ASN A 40 -5.32 2.23 -7.86
C ASN A 40 -5.81 3.68 -7.63
N GLY A 41 -4.94 4.65 -7.94
CA GLY A 41 -5.20 6.08 -7.73
C GLY A 41 -5.06 6.58 -6.28
N SER A 42 -4.68 5.71 -5.34
CA SER A 42 -4.42 6.12 -3.95
C SER A 42 -2.97 6.55 -3.74
N PHE A 43 -2.76 7.50 -2.84
CA PHE A 43 -1.43 7.83 -2.35
C PHE A 43 -0.92 6.78 -1.37
N PHE A 44 0.40 6.67 -1.27
CA PHE A 44 1.05 5.81 -0.29
C PHE A 44 1.08 6.48 1.08
N PRO A 45 0.68 5.78 2.16
CA PRO A 45 0.67 6.34 3.51
C PRO A 45 2.05 6.29 4.20
N ALA A 46 2.96 5.47 3.69
CA ALA A 46 4.31 5.26 4.20
C ALA A 46 5.20 4.68 3.08
N ASP A 47 6.47 4.45 3.38
CA ASP A 47 7.35 3.64 2.52
C ASP A 47 6.95 2.16 2.64
N LEU A 48 6.69 1.50 1.51
CA LEU A 48 6.15 0.15 1.45
C LEU A 48 7.05 -0.81 0.68
N ILE A 49 6.91 -2.10 0.98
CA ILE A 49 7.43 -3.21 0.18
C ILE A 49 6.26 -3.86 -0.55
N LEU A 50 6.38 -4.06 -1.87
CA LEU A 50 5.36 -4.73 -2.67
C LEU A 50 5.43 -6.25 -2.45
N LEU A 51 4.37 -6.79 -1.84
CA LEU A 51 4.26 -8.24 -1.58
C LEU A 51 3.52 -8.97 -2.70
N THR A 52 2.41 -8.42 -3.17
CA THR A 52 1.57 -8.99 -4.22
C THR A 52 0.83 -7.86 -4.94
N SER A 53 0.30 -8.15 -6.13
CA SER A 53 -0.51 -7.24 -6.92
C SER A 53 -1.61 -8.02 -7.63
N SER A 54 -2.71 -7.35 -7.95
CA SER A 54 -3.79 -7.92 -8.76
C SER A 54 -3.44 -8.04 -10.24
N GLU A 55 -2.38 -7.37 -10.69
CA GLU A 55 -1.93 -7.47 -12.07
C GLU A 55 -1.12 -8.76 -12.32
N PRO A 56 -1.04 -9.22 -13.57
CA PRO A 56 -0.23 -10.37 -13.94
C PRO A 56 1.23 -10.24 -13.48
N MET A 57 1.84 -11.37 -13.12
CA MET A 57 3.23 -11.47 -12.66
C MET A 57 3.54 -10.62 -11.41
N GLY A 58 2.54 -10.26 -10.61
CA GLY A 58 2.73 -9.49 -9.38
C GLY A 58 3.25 -8.07 -9.61
N MET A 59 3.01 -7.50 -10.80
CA MET A 59 3.50 -6.17 -11.16
C MET A 59 2.57 -5.06 -10.70
N CYS A 60 3.07 -3.85 -10.51
CA CYS A 60 2.25 -2.66 -10.38
C CYS A 60 2.95 -1.44 -11.00
N TYR A 61 2.16 -0.40 -11.25
CA TYR A 61 2.64 0.85 -11.82
C TYR A 61 2.51 1.94 -10.78
N ILE A 62 3.59 2.68 -10.54
CA ILE A 62 3.62 3.80 -9.60
C ILE A 62 3.97 5.09 -10.33
N GLU A 63 3.29 6.17 -9.95
CA GLU A 63 3.65 7.52 -10.37
C GLU A 63 4.50 8.17 -9.26
N THR A 64 5.66 8.70 -9.62
CA THR A 64 6.57 9.38 -8.69
C THR A 64 6.69 10.88 -8.93
N ALA A 65 5.83 11.46 -9.78
CA ALA A 65 5.86 12.88 -10.14
C ALA A 65 5.88 13.84 -8.94
N ASN A 66 5.26 13.45 -7.82
CA ASN A 66 5.26 14.24 -6.58
C ASN A 66 6.59 14.22 -5.81
N LEU A 67 7.50 13.30 -6.14
CA LEU A 67 8.81 13.11 -5.51
C LEU A 67 9.95 13.63 -6.41
N ASP A 68 9.94 13.28 -7.70
CA ASP A 68 11.04 13.55 -8.64
C ASP A 68 10.63 14.40 -9.86
N GLY A 69 9.33 14.69 -10.03
CA GLY A 69 8.80 15.42 -11.18
C GLY A 69 8.68 14.60 -12.47
N GLU A 70 8.95 13.29 -12.42
CA GLU A 70 8.83 12.42 -13.59
C GLU A 70 7.39 11.95 -13.79
N THR A 71 6.83 12.18 -14.98
CA THR A 71 5.43 11.83 -15.31
C THR A 71 5.27 10.41 -15.85
N ASN A 72 6.37 9.66 -16.00
CA ASN A 72 6.33 8.29 -16.50
C ASN A 72 6.01 7.32 -15.36
N LEU A 73 5.14 6.35 -15.62
CA LEU A 73 4.86 5.28 -14.67
C LEU A 73 6.08 4.37 -14.52
N LYS A 74 6.49 4.13 -13.28
CA LYS A 74 7.54 3.17 -12.93
C LYS A 74 6.92 1.82 -12.64
N ILE A 75 7.47 0.77 -13.24
CA ILE A 75 7.05 -0.61 -12.97
C ILE A 75 7.74 -1.11 -11.71
N LYS A 76 6.98 -1.73 -10.82
CA LYS A 76 7.47 -2.50 -9.67
C LYS A 76 6.93 -3.91 -9.76
N THR A 77 7.71 -4.89 -9.29
CA THR A 77 7.33 -6.31 -9.34
C THR A 77 7.50 -6.91 -7.96
N ALA A 78 6.49 -7.62 -7.50
CA ALA A 78 6.55 -8.43 -6.29
C ALA A 78 7.58 -9.55 -6.43
N LEU A 79 8.10 -10.04 -5.31
CA LEU A 79 8.93 -11.24 -5.34
C LEU A 79 8.06 -12.46 -5.69
N PRO A 80 8.59 -13.43 -6.47
CA PRO A 80 7.83 -14.63 -6.85
C PRO A 80 7.26 -15.40 -5.65
N ILE A 81 7.98 -15.40 -4.53
CA ILE A 81 7.59 -16.11 -3.30
C ILE A 81 6.34 -15.52 -2.62
N THR A 82 6.06 -14.23 -2.83
CA THR A 82 4.90 -13.54 -2.23
C THR A 82 3.84 -13.14 -3.27
N SER A 83 4.18 -13.17 -4.57
CA SER A 83 3.34 -12.60 -5.62
C SER A 83 1.97 -13.25 -5.77
N GLU A 84 1.83 -14.53 -5.40
CA GLU A 84 0.59 -15.29 -5.55
C GLU A 84 -0.39 -15.11 -4.39
N SER A 85 0.02 -14.49 -3.27
CA SER A 85 -0.79 -14.29 -2.07
C SER A 85 -1.79 -13.15 -2.19
N THR A 86 -2.66 -13.21 -3.21
CA THR A 86 -3.55 -12.11 -3.62
C THR A 86 -4.81 -11.96 -2.74
N THR A 87 -5.18 -12.99 -1.98
CA THR A 87 -6.31 -12.90 -1.03
C THR A 87 -5.86 -12.40 0.33
N VAL A 88 -6.82 -11.95 1.15
CA VAL A 88 -6.54 -11.45 2.51
C VAL A 88 -5.99 -12.56 3.38
N GLU A 89 -6.54 -13.77 3.23
CA GLU A 89 -6.13 -14.96 3.96
C GLU A 89 -4.69 -15.33 3.61
N GLN A 90 -4.37 -15.43 2.32
CA GLN A 90 -3.02 -15.76 1.86
C GLN A 90 -1.99 -14.69 2.26
N ALA A 91 -2.36 -13.42 2.17
CA ALA A 91 -1.48 -12.32 2.57
C ALA A 91 -1.21 -12.33 4.08
N SER A 92 -2.21 -12.70 4.90
CA SER A 92 -2.06 -12.81 6.35
C SER A 92 -1.08 -13.90 6.77
N GLU A 93 -0.96 -14.96 5.98
CA GLU A 93 -0.07 -16.10 6.24
C GLU A 93 1.41 -15.80 5.90
N LEU A 94 1.72 -14.70 5.21
CA LEU A 94 3.09 -14.40 4.74
C LEU A 94 4.11 -14.14 5.87
N PHE A 95 3.65 -13.77 7.06
CA PHE A 95 4.51 -13.37 8.19
C PHE A 95 4.13 -14.07 9.50
N VAL A 96 3.47 -15.23 9.41
CA VAL A 96 3.18 -16.12 10.55
C VAL A 96 4.36 -17.03 10.84
#